data_AF-A0A2N0VKA1-F1
#
_entry.id   AF-A0A2N0VKA1-F1
#
_cell.length_a   1.000
_cell.length_b   1.000
_cell.length_c   1.000
_cell.angle_alpha   90.00
_cell.angle_beta   90.00
_cell.angle_gamma   90.00
#
_symmetry.space_group_name_H-M   'P 1'
#
loop_
_entity.id
_entity.type
_entity.pdbx_description
1 polymer ?
#
loop_
_entity_poly.entity_id
_entity_poly.type
_entity_poly.pdbx_seq_one_letter_code
_entity_poly.pdbx_strand_id
1 'polypeptide(L)'
;MKKSIIGSLVGIAIVIALDTFARVVISIYMGLNYPMISYTEFSGIIWPILLTLIGGFTVFFGAMFSLTYGRSHRVITMLSFLTLTILLRYGQIYLLTGKESLFYPITTLVLSLGSILIAWQLTGNKKGTATSAAVEEESFNDTQQEYHETE
;
A
#
# COMPACT_ATOMS: atom_id res chain seq x y z
N MET A 1 10.02 -13.63 8.15
CA MET A 1 10.25 -12.18 8.33
C MET A 1 10.66 -11.45 7.05
N LYS A 2 11.66 -11.91 6.27
CA LYS A 2 12.09 -11.24 5.02
C LYS A 2 10.95 -10.93 4.04
N LYS A 3 10.07 -11.91 3.77
CA LYS A 3 8.89 -11.76 2.90
C LYS A 3 7.93 -10.63 3.35
N SER A 4 7.80 -10.41 4.66
CA SER A 4 6.95 -9.35 5.23
C SER A 4 7.47 -7.95 4.93
N ILE A 5 8.79 -7.76 5.08
CA ILE A 5 9.44 -6.46 4.82
C ILE A 5 9.40 -6.16 3.33
N ILE A 6 9.75 -7.14 2.48
CA ILE A 6 9.69 -7.00 1.02
C ILE A 6 8.26 -6.66 0.58
N GLY A 7 7.25 -7.41 1.06
CA GLY A 7 5.85 -7.13 0.73
C GLY A 7 5.40 -5.72 1.14
N SER A 8 5.89 -5.23 2.28
CA SER A 8 5.60 -3.86 2.74
C SER A 8 6.27 -2.80 1.87
N LEU A 9 7.53 -3.01 1.46
CA LEU A 9 8.25 -2.12 0.56
C LEU A 9 7.60 -2.04 -0.82
N VAL A 10 7.22 -3.18 -1.39
CA VAL A 10 6.51 -3.23 -2.68
C VAL A 10 5.15 -2.55 -2.56
N GLY A 11 4.42 -2.77 -1.47
CA GLY A 11 3.17 -2.04 -1.20
C GLY A 11 3.37 -0.53 -1.21
N ILE A 12 4.43 -0.03 -0.56
CA ILE A 12 4.75 1.40 -0.55
C ILE A 12 5.13 1.90 -1.95
N ALA A 13 5.86 1.11 -2.73
CA ALA A 13 6.15 1.44 -4.12
C ALA A 13 4.87 1.60 -4.95
N ILE A 14 3.86 0.74 -4.74
CA ILE A 14 2.53 0.87 -5.35
C ILE A 14 1.87 2.19 -4.94
N VAL A 15 1.90 2.54 -3.64
CA VAL A 15 1.35 3.81 -3.15
C VAL A 15 1.99 5.00 -3.85
N ILE A 16 3.31 5.05 -3.89
CA ILE A 16 4.07 6.15 -4.51
C ILE A 16 3.78 6.21 -6.00
N ALA A 17 3.81 5.08 -6.71
CA ALA A 17 3.58 5.02 -8.14
C ALA A 17 2.19 5.54 -8.51
N LEU A 18 1.14 5.07 -7.82
CA LEU A 18 -0.23 5.48 -8.12
C LEU A 18 -0.54 6.92 -7.69
N ASP A 19 -0.05 7.38 -6.52
CA ASP A 19 -0.22 8.77 -6.06
C ASP A 19 0.49 9.74 -7.03
N THR A 20 1.70 9.37 -7.47
CA THR A 20 2.46 10.13 -8.48
C THR A 20 1.73 10.15 -9.82
N PHE A 21 1.30 8.99 -10.30
CA PHE A 21 0.61 8.87 -11.58
C PHE A 21 -0.67 9.72 -11.61
N ALA A 22 -1.48 9.67 -10.56
CA ALA A 22 -2.68 10.50 -10.46
C ALA A 22 -2.37 11.99 -10.54
N ARG A 23 -1.32 12.44 -9.85
CA ARG A 23 -0.90 13.85 -9.88
C ARG A 23 -0.39 14.26 -11.25
N VAL A 24 0.35 13.40 -11.94
CA VAL A 24 0.79 13.66 -13.32
C VAL A 24 -0.41 13.82 -14.26
N VAL A 25 -1.40 12.93 -14.19
CA VAL A 25 -2.61 13.01 -15.01
C VAL A 25 -3.38 14.31 -14.75
N ILE A 26 -3.54 14.70 -13.48
CA ILE A 26 -4.24 15.93 -13.10
C ILE A 26 -3.46 17.17 -13.57
N SER A 27 -2.14 17.20 -13.39
CA SER A 27 -1.30 18.33 -13.83
C SER A 27 -1.35 18.53 -15.34
N ILE A 28 -1.31 17.44 -16.13
CA ILE A 28 -1.47 17.50 -17.60
C ILE A 28 -2.85 18.05 -17.96
N TYR A 29 -3.90 17.55 -17.30
CA TYR A 29 -5.27 18.00 -17.56
C TYR A 29 -5.47 19.50 -17.27
N MET A 30 -4.85 20.02 -16.21
CA MET A 30 -4.99 21.42 -15.81
C MET A 30 -3.98 22.37 -16.48
N GLY A 31 -3.08 21.85 -17.32
CA GLY A 31 -2.05 22.65 -17.98
C GLY A 31 -1.03 23.27 -17.02
N LEU A 32 -0.77 22.62 -15.88
CA LEU A 32 0.06 23.16 -14.81
C LEU A 32 1.46 22.55 -14.81
N ASN A 33 2.48 23.38 -14.60
CA ASN A 33 3.89 22.97 -14.48
C ASN A 33 4.32 22.70 -13.02
N TYR A 34 3.37 22.30 -12.16
CA TYR A 34 3.54 22.34 -10.71
C TYR A 34 4.34 21.16 -10.11
N PRO A 35 4.94 21.38 -8.93
CA PRO A 35 5.62 20.33 -8.17
C PRO A 35 4.62 19.27 -7.69
N MET A 36 5.08 18.02 -7.75
CA MET A 36 4.37 16.76 -7.58
C MET A 36 3.61 16.54 -6.25
N ILE A 37 3.46 17.54 -5.38
CA ILE A 37 2.98 17.36 -3.98
C ILE A 37 1.93 18.41 -3.54
N SER A 38 1.78 19.54 -4.24
CA SER A 38 0.80 20.59 -3.85
C SER A 38 -0.65 20.07 -3.89
N TYR A 39 -1.50 20.59 -3.01
CA TYR A 39 -2.95 20.42 -3.04
C TYR A 39 -3.68 21.71 -3.38
N THR A 40 -3.17 22.88 -2.98
CA THR A 40 -3.88 24.16 -3.15
C THR A 40 -3.62 24.87 -4.48
N GLU A 41 -2.64 24.40 -5.25
CA GLU A 41 -2.37 24.92 -6.59
C GLU A 41 -3.41 24.48 -7.64
N PHE A 42 -4.23 23.48 -7.32
CA PHE A 42 -5.33 23.06 -8.18
C PHE A 42 -6.56 23.94 -7.93
N SER A 43 -7.08 24.57 -8.99
CA SER A 43 -8.21 25.50 -8.88
C SER A 43 -9.52 24.80 -8.49
N GLY A 44 -10.18 25.35 -7.47
CA GLY A 44 -11.45 24.82 -6.95
C GLY A 44 -11.28 23.69 -5.92
N ILE A 45 -12.40 23.27 -5.33
CA ILE A 45 -12.42 22.33 -4.19
C ILE A 45 -12.36 20.86 -4.65
N ILE A 46 -12.69 20.58 -5.91
CA ILE A 46 -12.86 19.21 -6.42
C ILE A 46 -11.52 18.46 -6.50
N TRP A 47 -10.45 19.11 -6.97
CA TRP A 47 -9.14 18.45 -7.14
C TRP A 47 -8.44 18.08 -5.85
N PRO A 48 -8.37 18.96 -4.83
CA PRO A 48 -7.84 18.58 -3.52
C PRO A 48 -8.59 17.37 -2.93
N ILE A 49 -9.93 17.36 -3.02
CA ILE A 49 -10.75 16.24 -2.55
C ILE A 49 -10.42 14.96 -3.33
N LEU A 50 -10.35 15.05 -4.66
CA LEU A 50 -10.02 13.90 -5.51
C LEU A 50 -8.65 13.31 -5.17
N LEU A 51 -7.63 14.15 -4.99
CA LEU A 51 -6.29 13.73 -4.57
C LEU A 51 -6.29 13.07 -3.20
N THR A 52 -7.08 13.59 -2.27
CA THR A 52 -7.26 12.98 -0.94
C THR A 52 -7.89 11.59 -1.03
N LEU A 53 -8.93 11.42 -1.84
CA LEU A 53 -9.59 10.13 -2.07
C LEU A 53 -8.65 9.14 -2.76
N ILE A 54 -7.95 9.58 -3.80
CA ILE A 54 -6.94 8.77 -4.50
C ILE A 54 -5.86 8.34 -3.50
N GLY A 55 -5.34 9.25 -2.68
CA GLY A 55 -4.34 8.92 -1.67
C GLY A 55 -4.79 7.84 -0.68
N GLY A 56 -6.08 7.84 -0.29
CA GLY A 56 -6.64 6.75 0.50
C GLY A 56 -6.73 5.43 -0.29
N PHE A 57 -7.15 5.50 -1.55
CA PHE A 57 -7.34 4.34 -2.43
C PHE A 57 -6.01 3.65 -2.82
N THR A 58 -4.96 4.42 -3.05
CA THR A 58 -3.62 3.87 -3.35
C THR A 58 -3.04 3.13 -2.16
N VAL A 59 -3.23 3.66 -0.95
CA VAL A 59 -2.85 2.99 0.30
C VAL A 59 -3.65 1.71 0.52
N PHE A 60 -4.94 1.70 0.17
CA PHE A 60 -5.74 0.47 0.21
C PHE A 60 -5.14 -0.64 -0.66
N PHE A 61 -4.79 -0.35 -1.91
CA PHE A 61 -4.17 -1.35 -2.79
C PHE A 61 -2.78 -1.77 -2.34
N GLY A 62 -1.95 -0.82 -1.90
CA GLY A 62 -0.65 -1.13 -1.31
C GLY A 62 -0.79 -2.08 -0.11
N ALA A 63 -1.75 -1.81 0.78
CA ALA A 63 -2.03 -2.65 1.94
C ALA A 63 -2.55 -4.04 1.53
N MET A 64 -3.48 -4.13 0.58
CA MET A 64 -3.99 -5.40 0.06
C MET A 64 -2.86 -6.28 -0.50
N PHE A 65 -1.97 -5.69 -1.30
CA PHE A 65 -0.81 -6.39 -1.84
C PHE A 65 0.12 -6.85 -0.71
N SER A 66 0.53 -5.94 0.18
CA SER A 66 1.45 -6.25 1.28
C SER A 66 0.90 -7.38 2.15
N LEU A 67 -0.35 -7.29 2.60
CA LEU A 67 -0.98 -8.26 3.49
C LEU A 67 -1.18 -9.63 2.82
N THR A 68 -1.41 -9.66 1.50
CA THR A 68 -1.52 -10.91 0.74
C THR A 68 -0.15 -11.57 0.57
N TYR A 69 0.87 -10.80 0.20
CA TYR A 69 2.23 -11.31 0.03
C TYR A 69 2.87 -11.74 1.36
N GLY A 70 2.63 -10.98 2.42
CA GLY A 70 3.15 -11.20 3.77
C GLY A 70 2.29 -12.10 4.65
N ARG A 71 1.34 -12.86 4.09
CA ARG A 71 0.29 -13.59 4.84
C ARG A 71 0.80 -14.44 6.01
N SER A 72 1.98 -15.06 5.86
CA SER A 72 2.62 -15.88 6.92
C SER A 72 2.96 -15.08 8.18
N HIS A 73 3.32 -13.79 8.06
CA HIS A 73 3.63 -12.91 9.19
C HIS A 73 2.76 -11.65 9.17
N ARG A 74 1.45 -11.86 9.02
CA ARG A 74 0.48 -10.81 8.73
C ARG A 74 0.56 -9.60 9.66
N VAL A 75 0.69 -9.80 10.98
CA VAL A 75 0.80 -8.72 11.97
C VAL A 75 2.06 -7.88 11.74
N ILE A 76 3.21 -8.54 11.53
CA ILE A 76 4.47 -7.86 11.26
C ILE A 76 4.40 -7.08 9.94
N THR A 77 3.73 -7.66 8.93
CA THR A 77 3.52 -7.00 7.63
C THR A 77 2.65 -5.76 7.79
N MET A 78 1.57 -5.84 8.57
CA MET A 78 0.71 -4.71 8.86
C MET A 78 1.46 -3.60 9.59
N LEU A 79 2.20 -3.94 10.66
CA LEU A 79 2.96 -2.94 11.42
C LEU A 79 4.05 -2.28 10.57
N SER A 80 4.77 -3.07 9.76
CA SER A 80 5.80 -2.56 8.85
C SER A 80 5.19 -1.63 7.79
N PHE A 81 4.12 -2.05 7.13
CA PHE A 81 3.45 -1.24 6.11
C PHE A 81 2.83 0.03 6.71
N LEU A 82 2.21 -0.07 7.90
CA LEU A 82 1.65 1.05 8.64
C LEU A 82 2.73 2.08 8.96
N THR A 83 3.87 1.64 9.49
CA THR A 83 4.99 2.51 9.85
C THR A 83 5.53 3.23 8.62
N LEU A 84 5.76 2.51 7.52
CA LEU A 84 6.22 3.11 6.27
C LEU A 84 5.21 4.08 5.66
N THR A 85 3.91 3.78 5.75
CA THR A 85 2.85 4.65 5.25
C THR A 85 2.76 5.94 6.07
N ILE A 86 2.86 5.84 7.40
CA ILE A 86 2.91 7.02 8.28
C ILE A 86 4.13 7.87 7.94
N LEU A 87 5.31 7.26 7.76
CA LEU A 87 6.53 7.98 7.41
C LEU A 87 6.41 8.70 6.06
N LEU A 88 5.84 8.02 5.05
CA LEU A 88 5.58 8.59 3.73
C LEU A 88 4.65 9.80 3.81
N ARG A 89 3.48 9.65 4.46
CA ARG A 89 2.49 10.72 4.59
C ARG A 89 3.00 11.87 5.46
N TYR A 90 3.73 11.57 6.53
CA TYR A 90 4.39 12.57 7.36
C TYR A 90 5.41 13.38 6.54
N GLY A 91 6.22 12.71 5.71
CA GLY A 91 7.14 13.38 4.80
C GLY A 91 6.42 14.36 3.86
N GLN A 92 5.28 13.96 3.28
CA GLN A 92 4.45 14.85 2.45
C GLN A 92 3.90 16.05 3.24
N ILE A 93 3.36 15.82 4.45
CA ILE A 93 2.83 16.88 5.32
C ILE A 93 3.94 17.87 5.70
N TYR A 94 5.12 17.38 6.08
CA TYR A 94 6.26 18.20 6.45
C TYR A 94 6.69 19.13 5.31
N LEU A 95 6.73 18.61 4.07
CA LEU A 95 7.08 19.40 2.88
C LEU A 95 6.06 20.50 2.53
N LEU A 96 4.81 20.36 3.00
CA LEU A 96 3.72 21.32 2.79
C LEU A 96 3.53 22.29 3.96
N THR A 97 4.15 22.02 5.11
CA THR A 97 4.07 22.86 6.30
C THR A 97 4.60 24.26 5.99
N GLY A 98 3.79 25.28 6.30
CA GLY A 98 4.13 26.69 6.03
C GLY A 98 3.96 27.13 4.57
N LYS A 99 3.56 26.23 3.66
CA LYS A 99 3.25 26.55 2.26
C LYS A 99 1.76 26.54 1.97
N GLU A 100 1.04 25.55 2.50
CA GLU A 100 -0.38 25.34 2.20
C GLU A 100 -1.17 24.94 3.45
N SER A 101 -2.50 24.93 3.31
CA SER A 101 -3.38 24.37 4.33
C SER A 101 -3.12 22.87 4.50
N LEU A 102 -2.87 22.45 5.75
CA LEU A 102 -2.63 21.06 6.10
C LEU A 102 -3.90 20.21 6.16
N PHE A 103 -5.07 20.79 5.92
CA PHE A 103 -6.35 20.09 5.99
C PHE A 103 -6.40 18.86 5.07
N TYR A 104 -6.06 19.01 3.78
CA TYR A 104 -6.10 17.91 2.81
C TYR A 104 -5.01 16.86 3.05
N PRO A 105 -3.74 17.23 3.32
CA PRO A 105 -2.70 16.27 3.70
C PRO A 105 -3.06 15.44 4.95
N ILE A 106 -3.58 16.07 6.00
CA ILE A 106 -3.98 15.38 7.23
C ILE A 106 -5.18 14.47 6.95
N THR A 107 -6.18 14.94 6.19
CA THR A 107 -7.34 14.10 5.82
C THR A 107 -6.89 12.89 4.99
N THR A 108 -5.92 13.07 4.09
CA THR A 108 -5.33 11.98 3.30
C THR A 108 -4.63 10.96 4.19
N LEU A 109 -3.92 11.39 5.24
CA LEU A 109 -3.35 10.49 6.25
C LEU A 109 -4.44 9.70 6.97
N VAL A 110 -5.50 10.36 7.44
CA VAL A 110 -6.62 9.68 8.14
C VAL A 110 -7.28 8.65 7.24
N LEU A 111 -7.57 9.00 5.97
CA LEU A 111 -8.10 8.05 4.99
C LEU A 111 -7.13 6.90 4.71
N SER A 112 -5.84 7.18 4.62
CA SER A 112 -4.80 6.15 4.43
C SER A 112 -4.82 5.13 5.58
N LEU A 113 -4.93 5.59 6.83
CA LEU A 113 -5.04 4.71 7.99
C LEU A 113 -6.33 3.88 7.96
N GLY A 114 -7.47 4.52 7.64
CA GLY A 114 -8.75 3.83 7.45
C GLY A 114 -8.68 2.74 6.37
N SER A 115 -8.05 3.05 5.23
CA SER A 115 -7.83 2.10 4.13
C SER A 115 -7.00 0.89 4.56
N ILE A 116 -5.97 1.05 5.39
CA ILE A 116 -5.19 -0.06 5.94
C ILE A 116 -6.07 -0.97 6.81
N LEU A 117 -6.93 -0.37 7.65
CA LEU A 117 -7.85 -1.14 8.51
C LEU A 117 -8.87 -1.93 7.68
N ILE A 118 -9.42 -1.32 6.62
CA ILE A 118 -10.34 -2.00 5.70
C ILE A 118 -9.62 -3.15 4.98
N ALA A 119 -8.43 -2.90 4.41
CA ALA A 119 -7.62 -3.93 3.76
C ALA A 119 -7.26 -5.08 4.72
N TRP A 120 -6.98 -4.75 5.99
CA TRP A 120 -6.80 -5.74 7.03
C TRP A 120 -8.07 -6.58 7.22
N GLN A 121 -9.25 -5.97 7.41
CA GLN A 121 -10.48 -6.75 7.59
C GLN A 121 -10.77 -7.69 6.40
N LEU A 122 -10.57 -7.20 5.17
CA LEU A 122 -10.83 -7.97 3.95
C LEU A 122 -9.84 -9.12 3.73
N THR A 123 -8.57 -8.95 4.12
CA THR A 123 -7.55 -10.01 4.06
C THR A 123 -7.55 -10.91 5.30
N GLY A 124 -8.50 -10.69 6.22
CA GLY A 124 -8.73 -11.52 7.38
C GLY A 124 -9.02 -12.96 7.00
N ASN A 125 -8.26 -13.92 7.53
CA ASN A 125 -8.63 -15.33 7.46
C ASN A 125 -10.02 -15.49 8.09
N LYS A 126 -11.06 -15.61 7.26
CA LYS A 126 -12.27 -16.32 7.66
C LYS A 126 -11.83 -17.76 7.95
N LYS A 127 -11.70 -18.12 9.22
CA LYS A 127 -11.56 -19.52 9.62
C LYS A 127 -12.82 -20.25 9.14
N GLY A 128 -12.65 -21.23 8.25
CA GLY A 128 -13.71 -22.01 7.60
C GLY A 128 -14.09 -21.40 6.25
N THR A 129 -13.54 -21.82 5.11
CA THR A 129 -13.90 -23.08 4.44
C THR A 129 -12.88 -23.31 3.32
N ALA A 130 -11.67 -23.73 3.66
CA ALA A 130 -10.66 -24.17 2.68
C ALA A 130 -9.61 -25.06 3.36
N THR A 131 -10.07 -25.95 4.23
CA THR A 131 -9.33 -27.18 4.51
C THR A 131 -9.71 -28.10 3.34
N SER A 132 -8.76 -28.40 2.45
CA SER A 132 -8.69 -29.59 1.57
C SER A 132 -8.11 -29.38 0.16
N ALA A 133 -7.57 -28.23 -0.25
CA ALA A 133 -7.06 -28.08 -1.63
C ALA A 133 -5.68 -27.43 -1.81
N ALA A 134 -4.95 -27.09 -0.74
CA ALA A 134 -3.67 -26.39 -0.86
C ALA A 134 -2.54 -26.98 0.01
N VAL A 135 -2.70 -28.22 0.49
CA VAL A 135 -1.66 -28.93 1.24
C VAL A 135 -0.97 -30.00 0.39
N GLU A 136 -1.45 -30.29 -0.82
CA GLU A 136 -0.84 -31.32 -1.69
C GLU A 136 0.22 -30.81 -2.68
N GLU A 137 0.39 -29.50 -2.90
CA GLU A 137 1.36 -28.99 -3.88
C GLU A 137 2.75 -28.62 -3.31
N GLU A 138 2.90 -28.45 -1.99
CA GLU A 138 4.23 -28.15 -1.39
C GLU A 138 4.93 -29.39 -0.77
N SER A 139 4.24 -30.52 -0.58
CA SER A 139 4.87 -31.75 -0.04
C SER A 139 5.42 -32.71 -1.09
N PHE A 140 5.17 -32.48 -2.38
CA PHE A 140 5.60 -33.38 -3.45
C PHE A 140 7.00 -33.05 -4.02
N ASN A 141 7.60 -31.93 -3.62
CA ASN A 141 8.88 -31.46 -4.20
C ASN A 141 10.10 -31.66 -3.29
N ASP A 142 9.93 -32.11 -2.04
CA ASP A 142 11.01 -32.28 -1.06
C ASP A 142 11.44 -33.75 -0.82
N THR A 143 10.88 -34.72 -1.55
CA THR A 143 11.11 -36.17 -1.27
C THR A 143 11.75 -36.98 -2.41
N GLN A 144 12.22 -36.35 -3.50
CA GLN A 144 12.68 -37.09 -4.69
C GLN A 144 14.14 -36.86 -5.12
N GLN A 145 15.03 -36.36 -4.24
CA GLN A 145 16.45 -36.15 -4.59
C GLN A 145 17.48 -36.93 -3.76
N GLU A 146 17.05 -37.93 -2.98
CA GLU A 146 17.99 -38.73 -2.18
C GLU A 146 17.66 -40.23 -2.29
N TYR A 147 17.92 -40.83 -3.46
CA TYR A 147 18.23 -42.25 -3.56
C TYR A 147 19.40 -42.45 -4.53
N HIS A 148 20.51 -42.87 -3.93
CA HIS A 148 21.67 -43.44 -4.57
C HIS A 148 21.29 -44.70 -5.36
N GLU A 149 21.72 -44.80 -6.61
CA GLU A 149 22.03 -46.11 -7.22
C GLU A 149 23.54 -46.22 -7.36
N THR A 150 24.11 -46.99 -6.44
CA THR A 150 25.32 -47.78 -6.64
C THR A 150 24.96 -49.03 -7.43
N GLU A 151 25.58 -49.23 -8.59
CA GLU A 151 26.21 -50.48 -9.04
C GLU A 151 27.17 -50.19 -10.20
#